data_AF-A0A959DSN5-F1
#
_entry.id   AF-A0A959DSN5-F1
#
_cell.length_a   1.000
_cell.length_b   1.000
_cell.length_c   1.000
_cell.angle_alpha   90.00
_cell.angle_beta   90.00
_cell.angle_gamma   90.00
#
_symmetry.space_group_name_H-M   'P 1'
#
loop_
_entity.id
_entity.type
_entity.pdbx_description
1 polymer ?
#
loop_
_entity_poly.entity_id
_entity_poly.type
_entity_poly.pdbx_seq_one_letter_code
_entity_poly.pdbx_strand_id
1 'polypeptide(L)'
;YPDCYGIDMSKMNGFVAFQALVKLLEEKGQSHLLDETYYRCKAQEDLPKEEVTNEVIELYNTFTDEEISQKIAEIVTPKGLEIPVDVIFQTIDGLHVACPNHKGDWYFSGRYPTPGGNKVVNKAFINYMEKKEVRAY
;
A
#
# COMPACT_ATOMS: atom_id res chain seq x y z
N TYR A 1 -3.49 -1.62 -0.75
CA TYR A 1 -3.63 -0.34 -1.46
C TYR A 1 -5.01 0.25 -1.23
N PRO A 2 -5.21 1.58 -1.30
CA PRO A 2 -6.52 2.18 -1.06
C PRO A 2 -7.58 1.69 -2.04
N ASP A 3 -8.78 1.44 -1.56
CA ASP A 3 -9.91 1.15 -2.45
C ASP A 3 -10.40 2.45 -3.09
N CYS A 4 -10.16 2.56 -4.39
CA CYS A 4 -10.51 3.72 -5.19
C CYS A 4 -11.97 3.67 -5.68
N TYR A 5 -12.68 2.56 -5.39
CA TYR A 5 -14.07 2.31 -5.79
C TYR A 5 -15.01 2.13 -4.59
N GLY A 6 -14.46 1.96 -3.38
CA GLY A 6 -15.18 1.83 -2.12
C GLY A 6 -15.21 3.11 -1.28
N ILE A 7 -16.15 3.19 -0.33
CA ILE A 7 -16.46 4.41 0.43
C ILE A 7 -15.50 4.66 1.61
N ASP A 8 -14.83 3.62 2.13
CA ASP A 8 -14.25 3.67 3.49
C ASP A 8 -12.73 3.43 3.58
N MET A 9 -12.05 3.14 2.46
CA MET A 9 -10.64 2.73 2.46
C MET A 9 -9.76 3.62 1.56
N SER A 10 -9.78 4.94 1.78
CA SER A 10 -8.99 5.90 0.99
C SER A 10 -7.77 6.50 1.71
N LYS A 11 -7.58 6.22 3.01
CA LYS A 11 -6.50 6.80 3.82
C LYS A 11 -5.37 5.79 4.03
N MET A 12 -4.16 6.13 3.57
CA MET A 12 -2.99 5.24 3.64
C MET A 12 -2.68 4.77 5.06
N ASN A 13 -2.76 5.68 6.05
CA ASN A 13 -2.45 5.34 7.44
C ASN A 13 -3.45 4.38 8.10
N GLY A 14 -4.59 4.12 7.45
CA GLY A 14 -5.55 3.11 7.92
C GLY A 14 -5.11 1.66 7.65
N PHE A 15 -4.07 1.44 6.84
CA PHE A 15 -3.64 0.11 6.44
C PHE A 15 -2.44 -0.36 7.25
N VAL A 16 -2.61 -1.47 7.99
CA VAL A 16 -1.52 -2.06 8.80
C VAL A 16 -0.31 -2.45 7.93
N ALA A 17 -0.53 -2.91 6.70
CA ALA A 17 0.56 -3.23 5.78
C ALA A 17 1.35 -1.98 5.34
N PHE A 18 0.68 -0.83 5.21
CA PHE A 18 1.38 0.43 4.93
C PHE A 18 2.15 0.92 6.17
N GLN A 19 1.57 0.80 7.36
CA GLN A 19 2.28 1.11 8.61
C GLN A 19 3.53 0.23 8.79
N ALA A 20 3.42 -1.06 8.47
CA ALA A 20 4.53 -1.99 8.46
C ALA A 20 5.64 -1.58 7.48
N LEU A 21 5.26 -1.25 6.24
CA LEU A 21 6.17 -0.73 5.23
C LEU A 21 6.95 0.49 5.72
N VAL A 22 6.26 1.49 6.27
CA VAL A 22 6.89 2.72 6.78
C VAL A 22 7.86 2.42 7.93
N LYS A 23 7.48 1.57 8.89
CA LYS A 23 8.39 1.17 9.98
C LYS A 23 9.62 0.42 9.47
N LEU A 24 9.46 -0.48 8.49
CA LEU A 24 10.59 -1.18 7.90
C LEU A 24 11.56 -0.23 7.19
N LEU A 25 11.03 0.77 6.47
CA LEU A 25 11.84 1.82 5.85
C LEU A 25 12.62 2.62 6.90
N GLU A 26 11.99 2.98 8.02
CA GLU A 26 12.66 3.67 9.13
C GLU A 26 13.77 2.82 9.75
N GLU A 27 13.49 1.55 10.04
CA GLU A 27 14.46 0.61 10.63
C GLU A 27 15.66 0.33 9.74
N LYS A 28 15.46 0.26 8.42
CA LYS A 28 16.54 0.07 7.43
C LYS A 28 17.23 1.38 7.01
N GLY A 29 16.82 2.54 7.55
CA GLY A 29 17.37 3.85 7.17
C GLY A 29 17.03 4.28 5.74
N GLN A 30 15.95 3.74 5.17
CA GLN A 30 15.49 3.95 3.80
C GLN A 30 14.28 4.91 3.71
N SER A 31 14.01 5.69 4.74
CA SER A 31 12.87 6.64 4.77
C SER A 31 12.86 7.63 3.60
N HIS A 32 14.01 7.93 3.00
CA HIS A 32 14.12 8.77 1.79
C HIS A 32 13.30 8.25 0.60
N LEU A 33 13.03 6.94 0.53
CA LEU A 33 12.19 6.35 -0.52
C LEU A 33 10.75 6.86 -0.45
N LEU A 34 10.26 7.29 0.72
CA LEU A 34 8.96 7.94 0.85
C LEU A 34 8.94 9.29 0.13
N ASP A 35 9.99 10.09 0.28
CA ASP A 35 10.13 11.38 -0.38
C ASP A 35 10.30 11.21 -1.89
N GLU A 36 11.12 10.27 -2.34
CA GLU A 36 11.26 9.97 -3.76
C GLU A 36 9.93 9.53 -4.40
N THR A 37 9.21 8.64 -3.72
CA THR A 37 7.88 8.19 -4.17
C THR A 37 6.90 9.36 -4.20
N TYR A 38 6.99 10.26 -3.22
CA TYR A 38 6.18 11.48 -3.19
C TYR A 38 6.44 12.37 -4.41
N TYR A 39 7.71 12.62 -4.74
CA TYR A 39 8.06 13.44 -5.91
C TYR A 39 7.62 12.78 -7.22
N ARG A 40 7.71 11.44 -7.35
CA ARG A 40 7.17 10.72 -8.51
C ARG A 40 5.66 10.84 -8.61
N CYS A 41 4.93 10.67 -7.51
CA CYS A 41 3.48 10.90 -7.47
C CYS A 41 3.11 12.34 -7.86
N LYS A 42 3.84 13.34 -7.34
CA LYS A 42 3.61 14.77 -7.63
C LYS A 42 3.87 15.11 -9.09
N ALA A 43 4.89 14.52 -9.72
CA ALA A 43 5.19 14.71 -11.14
C ALA A 43 4.04 14.26 -12.06
N GLN A 44 3.16 13.38 -11.57
CA GLN A 44 2.01 12.87 -12.32
C GLN A 44 0.67 13.55 -11.96
N GLU A 45 0.66 14.56 -11.07
CA GLU A 45 -0.58 15.15 -10.54
C GLU A 45 -1.43 15.81 -11.63
N ASP A 46 -0.77 16.49 -12.57
CA ASP A 46 -1.40 17.25 -13.66
C ASP A 46 -1.56 16.44 -14.96
N LEU A 47 -1.11 15.17 -14.97
CA LEU A 47 -1.27 14.32 -16.15
C LEU A 47 -2.74 13.93 -16.36
N PRO A 48 -3.15 13.68 -17.63
CA PRO A 48 -4.38 12.96 -17.92
C PRO A 48 -4.38 11.63 -17.16
N LYS A 49 -5.52 11.23 -16.59
CA LYS A 49 -5.60 10.02 -15.75
C LYS A 49 -5.13 8.77 -16.51
N GLU A 50 -5.30 8.74 -17.83
CA GLU A 50 -4.89 7.69 -18.76
C GLU A 50 -3.36 7.49 -18.80
N GLU A 51 -2.58 8.51 -18.45
CA GLU A 51 -1.11 8.48 -18.45
C GLU A 51 -0.54 8.23 -17.04
N VAL A 52 -1.37 8.23 -16.00
CA VAL A 52 -0.93 8.04 -14.61
C VAL A 52 -0.65 6.56 -14.31
N THR A 53 0.54 6.30 -13.78
CA THR A 53 0.97 5.00 -13.24
C THR A 53 0.95 5.01 -11.72
N ASN A 54 0.77 3.84 -11.08
CA ASN A 54 0.82 3.73 -9.63
C ASN A 54 2.28 3.69 -9.14
N GLU A 55 2.78 4.84 -8.68
CA GLU A 55 4.16 4.99 -8.21
C GLU A 55 4.41 4.36 -6.83
N VAL A 56 3.34 4.06 -6.11
CA VAL A 56 3.40 3.46 -4.77
C VAL A 56 3.77 1.97 -4.84
N ILE A 57 3.58 1.31 -6.00
CA ILE A 57 3.98 -0.09 -6.20
C ILE A 57 5.47 -0.29 -5.92
N GLU A 58 6.32 0.59 -6.45
CA GLU A 58 7.77 0.52 -6.26
C GLU A 58 8.17 0.58 -4.78
N LEU A 59 7.42 1.33 -3.98
CA LEU A 59 7.66 1.41 -2.54
C LEU A 59 7.36 0.07 -1.86
N TYR A 60 6.24 -0.58 -2.17
CA TYR A 60 5.92 -1.90 -1.63
C TYR A 60 6.88 -2.99 -2.12
N ASN A 61 7.38 -2.89 -3.36
CA ASN A 61 8.36 -3.83 -3.93
C ASN A 61 9.74 -3.79 -3.22
N THR A 62 9.97 -2.84 -2.30
CA THR A 62 11.22 -2.76 -1.51
C THR A 62 11.34 -3.91 -0.51
N PHE A 63 10.23 -4.57 -0.16
CA PHE A 63 10.18 -5.65 0.82
C PHE A 63 9.39 -6.84 0.28
N THR A 64 9.70 -8.04 0.77
CA THR A 64 8.88 -9.20 0.45
C THR A 64 7.57 -9.21 1.25
N ASP A 65 6.58 -9.94 0.76
CA ASP A 65 5.30 -10.12 1.47
C ASP A 65 5.53 -10.70 2.87
N GLU A 66 6.52 -11.59 3.04
CA GLU A 66 6.90 -12.18 4.33
C GLU A 66 7.50 -11.14 5.29
N GLU A 67 8.39 -10.25 4.82
CA GLU A 67 8.95 -9.17 5.66
C GLU A 67 7.84 -8.23 6.16
N ILE A 68 6.91 -7.86 5.27
CA ILE A 68 5.75 -7.05 5.63
C ILE A 68 4.87 -7.80 6.63
N SER A 69 4.61 -9.09 6.41
CA SER A 69 3.78 -9.92 7.29
C SER A 69 4.39 -10.07 8.69
N GLN A 70 5.70 -10.28 8.79
CA GLN A 70 6.44 -10.32 10.05
C GLN A 70 6.34 -8.98 10.78
N LYS A 71 6.53 -7.86 10.07
CA LYS A 71 6.39 -6.54 10.70
C LYS A 71 4.96 -6.26 11.15
N ILE A 72 3.95 -6.72 10.40
CA ILE A 72 2.55 -6.65 10.83
C ILE A 72 2.38 -7.45 12.13
N ALA A 73 2.93 -8.67 12.21
CA ALA A 73 2.88 -9.49 13.41
C ALA A 73 3.48 -8.77 14.62
N GLU A 74 4.63 -8.10 14.46
CA GLU A 74 5.23 -7.27 15.50
C GLU A 74 4.33 -6.08 15.91
N ILE A 75 3.67 -5.42 14.95
CA ILE A 75 2.78 -4.28 15.20
C ILE A 75 1.54 -4.69 16.01
N VAL A 76 0.95 -5.85 15.69
CA VAL A 76 -0.30 -6.30 16.32
C VAL A 76 -0.06 -7.09 17.61
N THR A 77 1.16 -7.59 17.84
CA THR A 77 1.54 -8.29 19.06
C THR A 77 1.45 -7.36 20.28
N PRO A 78 0.63 -7.69 21.28
CA PRO A 78 0.55 -6.91 22.51
C PRO A 78 1.87 -6.91 23.30
N LYS A 79 2.16 -5.80 23.96
CA LYS A 79 3.32 -5.70 24.87
C LYS A 79 3.18 -6.72 26.00
N GLY A 80 4.25 -7.46 26.27
CA GLY A 80 4.31 -8.47 27.34
C GLY A 80 3.80 -9.85 26.94
N LEU A 81 3.39 -10.06 25.68
CA LEU A 81 3.17 -11.40 25.15
C LEU A 81 4.52 -12.05 24.82
N GLU A 82 4.83 -13.16 25.49
CA GLU A 82 6.07 -13.93 25.27
C GLU A 82 5.94 -15.01 24.20
N ILE A 83 4.72 -15.28 23.74
CA ILE A 83 4.44 -16.30 22.72
C ILE A 83 4.69 -15.68 21.33
N PRO A 84 5.45 -16.35 20.45
CA PRO A 84 5.62 -15.91 19.07
C PRO A 84 4.27 -15.80 18.35
N VAL A 85 4.06 -14.69 17.65
CA VAL A 85 2.88 -14.44 16.82
C VAL A 85 3.34 -14.28 15.39
N ASP A 86 2.70 -15.03 14.49
CA ASP A 86 2.87 -14.89 13.05
C ASP A 86 1.54 -14.49 12.41
N VAL A 87 1.61 -13.61 11.41
CA VAL A 87 0.46 -13.26 10.57
C VAL A 87 0.70 -13.86 9.20
N ILE A 88 -0.20 -14.75 8.77
CA ILE A 88 -0.11 -15.44 7.49
C ILE A 88 -1.19 -14.88 6.57
N PHE A 89 -0.76 -14.35 5.42
CA PHE A 89 -1.67 -13.94 4.36
C PHE A 89 -1.73 -15.01 3.26
N GLN A 90 -2.90 -15.12 2.63
CA GLN A 90 -3.04 -15.87 1.38
C GLN A 90 -2.28 -15.14 0.27
N THR A 91 -1.45 -15.85 -0.49
CA THR A 91 -0.72 -15.26 -1.63
C THR A 91 -1.69 -14.87 -2.74
N ILE A 92 -1.32 -13.86 -3.54
CA ILE A 92 -2.13 -13.42 -4.70
C ILE A 92 -2.27 -14.57 -5.72
N ASP A 93 -1.20 -15.32 -5.96
CA ASP A 93 -1.26 -16.50 -6.83
C ASP A 93 -2.21 -17.58 -6.29
N GLY A 94 -2.16 -17.82 -4.98
CA GLY A 94 -3.09 -18.73 -4.32
C GLY A 94 -4.54 -18.25 -4.43
N LEU A 95 -4.79 -16.95 -4.31
CA LEU A 95 -6.11 -16.35 -4.53
C LEU A 95 -6.59 -16.61 -5.98
N HIS A 96 -5.71 -16.44 -6.97
CA HIS A 96 -6.04 -16.68 -8.38
C HIS A 96 -6.35 -18.15 -8.69
N VAL A 97 -5.71 -19.08 -8.00
CA VAL A 97 -6.02 -20.52 -8.09
C VAL A 97 -7.36 -20.83 -7.43
N ALA A 98 -7.62 -20.27 -6.24
CA ALA A 98 -8.84 -20.51 -5.49
C ALA A 98 -10.10 -19.88 -6.15
N CYS A 99 -9.94 -18.72 -6.80
CA CYS A 99 -11.03 -17.96 -7.40
C CYS A 99 -10.73 -17.64 -8.89
N PRO A 100 -10.70 -18.63 -9.78
CA PRO A 100 -10.22 -18.45 -11.16
C PRO A 100 -11.07 -17.49 -11.99
N ASN A 101 -12.36 -17.35 -11.67
CA ASN A 101 -13.28 -16.47 -12.40
C ASN A 101 -13.41 -15.05 -11.78
N HIS A 102 -12.71 -14.78 -10.67
CA HIS A 102 -12.76 -13.49 -9.97
C HIS A 102 -11.36 -12.90 -9.87
N LYS A 103 -11.00 -12.04 -10.82
CA LYS A 103 -9.63 -11.51 -11.01
C LYS A 103 -9.35 -10.19 -10.29
N GLY A 104 -10.21 -9.80 -9.34
CA GLY A 104 -10.08 -8.53 -8.66
C GLY A 104 -9.04 -8.57 -7.54
N ASP A 105 -7.77 -8.32 -7.87
CA ASP A 105 -6.66 -8.36 -6.91
C ASP A 105 -6.02 -6.98 -6.64
N TRP A 106 -6.49 -5.91 -7.30
CA TRP A 106 -5.86 -4.58 -7.28
C TRP A 106 -5.66 -3.99 -5.88
N TYR A 107 -6.52 -4.36 -4.92
CA TYR A 107 -6.38 -3.95 -3.52
C TYR A 107 -5.08 -4.51 -2.88
N PHE A 108 -4.64 -5.68 -3.34
CA PHE A 108 -3.44 -6.37 -2.87
C PHE A 108 -2.25 -6.13 -3.80
N SER A 109 -2.46 -6.20 -5.12
CA SER A 109 -1.40 -6.07 -6.12
C SER A 109 -1.02 -4.62 -6.45
N GLY A 110 -1.90 -3.66 -6.17
CA GLY A 110 -1.76 -2.27 -6.60
C GLY A 110 -2.00 -2.04 -8.09
N ARG A 111 -2.31 -3.10 -8.86
CA ARG A 111 -2.54 -3.05 -10.31
C ARG A 111 -4.00 -2.72 -10.60
N TYR A 112 -4.35 -1.44 -10.53
CA TYR A 112 -5.72 -1.00 -10.74
C TYR A 112 -6.19 -1.25 -12.18
N PRO A 113 -7.43 -1.73 -12.37
CA PRO A 113 -7.97 -2.04 -13.71
C PRO A 113 -8.36 -0.78 -14.49
N THR A 114 -8.48 0.38 -13.83
CA THR A 114 -8.82 1.64 -14.50
C THR A 114 -7.78 2.73 -14.20
N PRO A 115 -7.53 3.66 -15.14
CA PRO A 115 -6.58 4.76 -14.91
C PRO A 115 -6.94 5.66 -13.73
N GLY A 116 -8.24 5.80 -13.42
CA GLY A 116 -8.70 6.53 -12.23
C GLY A 116 -8.18 5.95 -10.92
N GLY A 117 -7.99 4.63 -10.84
CA GLY A 117 -7.43 3.97 -9.65
C GLY A 117 -5.98 4.38 -9.40
N ASN A 118 -5.15 4.42 -10.44
CA ASN A 118 -3.75 4.88 -10.36
C ASN A 118 -3.67 6.34 -9.89
N LYS A 119 -4.56 7.20 -10.38
CA LYS A 119 -4.64 8.60 -9.93
C LYS A 119 -5.00 8.70 -8.44
N VAL A 120 -5.97 7.92 -7.99
CA VAL A 120 -6.43 7.95 -6.59
C VAL A 120 -5.39 7.41 -5.63
N VAL A 121 -4.67 6.32 -5.95
CA VAL A 121 -3.59 5.81 -5.08
C VAL A 121 -2.43 6.80 -4.95
N ASN A 122 -1.99 7.41 -6.05
CA ASN A 122 -0.96 8.46 -5.99
C ASN A 122 -1.43 9.64 -5.15
N LYS A 123 -2.70 10.06 -5.32
CA LYS A 123 -3.29 11.15 -4.52
C LYS A 123 -3.41 10.79 -3.04
N ALA A 124 -3.78 9.57 -2.72
CA ALA A 124 -3.84 9.08 -1.35
C ALA A 124 -2.46 9.10 -0.67
N PHE A 125 -1.41 8.70 -1.41
CA PHE A 125 -0.03 8.78 -0.93
C PHE A 125 0.44 10.22 -0.74
N ILE A 126 0.14 11.12 -1.68
CA ILE A 126 0.40 12.56 -1.55
C ILE A 126 -0.29 13.12 -0.29
N ASN A 127 -1.57 12.81 -0.09
CA ASN A 127 -2.31 13.27 1.09
C ASN A 127 -1.67 12.78 2.38
N TYR A 128 -1.20 11.54 2.43
CA TYR A 128 -0.47 11.00 3.58
C TYR A 128 0.82 11.79 3.86
N MET A 129 1.65 12.02 2.85
CA MET A 129 2.91 12.75 2.99
C MET A 129 2.69 14.21 3.40
N GLU A 130 1.63 14.85 2.90
CA GLU A 130 1.22 16.21 3.24
C GLU A 130 0.40 16.30 4.55
N LYS A 131 0.20 15.17 5.25
CA LYS A 131 -0.59 15.08 6.51
C LYS A 131 -2.01 15.61 6.37
N LYS A 132 -2.64 15.39 5.21
CA LYS A 132 -4.02 15.78 4.91
C LYS A 132 -4.97 14.63 5.22
N GLU A 133 -5.97 14.91 6.05
CA GLU A 133 -7.02 13.95 6.45
C GLU A 133 -8.21 13.90 5.49
N VAL A 134 -7.98 14.13 4.19
CA VAL A 134 -9.02 14.18 3.15
C VAL A 134 -9.00 12.93 2.28
N ARG A 135 -10.15 12.61 1.68
CA ARG A 135 -10.27 11.52 0.70
C ARG A 135 -9.50 11.87 -0.57
N ALA A 136 -9.08 10.85 -1.30
CA ALA A 136 -8.25 10.98 -2.49
C ALA A 136 -9.03 11.10 -3.82
N TYR A 137 -10.37 11.03 -3.76
CA TYR A 137 -11.29 11.14 -4.90
C TYR A 137 -12.38 12.19 -4.63
#